data_AF-A0A349YZM4-F1
#
_entry.id   AF-A0A349YZM4-F1
#
_cell.length_a   1.000
_cell.length_b   1.000
_cell.length_c   1.000
_cell.angle_alpha   90.00
_cell.angle_beta   90.00
_cell.angle_gamma   90.00
#
_symmetry.space_group_name_H-M   'P 1'
#
loop_
_entity.id
_entity.type
_entity.pdbx_description
1 polymer ?
#
loop_
_entity_poly.entity_id
_entity_poly.type
_entity_poly.pdbx_seq_one_letter_code
_entity_poly.pdbx_strand_id
1 'polypeptide(L)'
;MSQIRCQVEGIAPLTKTVYRVDLTPDVSLDFQSGQYVLVHMAEDDKRPFSIANAAHDNNRLELHIGAEPGNSYAGEVLERMRQEKAIFISGGHGQATLQDGDTPMILVAGGTGFSYTYSILMQSLKVNPNREITLYWGGKHLEDLYYHKELISLAAHHPHLTYIPVVENAADDWDGRKGWVHHAVLADYADLSGVQVYIAGRFDMAKVARDDFFERGLTKENLFGDAYAFI
;
A
#
# COMPACT_ATOMS: atom_id res chain seq x y z
N MET A 1 4.35 -20.58 -9.07
CA MET A 1 3.18 -20.46 -8.16
C MET A 1 1.95 -20.90 -8.92
N SER A 2 1.03 -21.62 -8.27
CA SER A 2 -0.20 -22.12 -8.90
C SER A 2 -1.19 -20.98 -9.17
N GLN A 3 -1.93 -21.10 -10.26
CA GLN A 3 -3.04 -20.22 -10.59
C GLN A 3 -4.24 -20.58 -9.70
N ILE A 4 -4.85 -19.59 -9.06
CA ILE A 4 -5.98 -19.72 -8.14
C ILE A 4 -7.14 -18.94 -8.73
N ARG A 5 -8.32 -19.56 -8.78
CA ARG A 5 -9.55 -18.88 -9.13
C ARG A 5 -10.09 -18.15 -7.89
N CYS A 6 -10.53 -16.93 -8.07
CA CYS A 6 -11.19 -16.13 -7.05
C CYS A 6 -12.56 -15.66 -7.53
N GLN A 7 -13.55 -15.74 -6.66
CA GLN A 7 -14.84 -15.10 -6.83
C GLN A 7 -14.72 -13.60 -6.53
N VAL A 8 -15.36 -12.77 -7.35
CA VAL A 8 -15.48 -11.32 -7.10
C VAL A 8 -16.72 -11.08 -6.26
N GLU A 9 -16.52 -10.74 -4.98
CA GLU A 9 -17.61 -10.50 -4.03
C GLU A 9 -18.18 -9.09 -4.16
N GLY A 10 -17.30 -8.12 -4.40
CA GLY A 10 -17.68 -6.72 -4.43
C GLY A 10 -16.67 -5.84 -5.14
N ILE A 11 -17.18 -4.79 -5.78
CA ILE A 11 -16.36 -3.70 -6.29
C ILE A 11 -17.02 -2.39 -5.90
N ALA A 12 -16.41 -1.66 -4.98
CA ALA A 12 -16.94 -0.42 -4.43
C ALA A 12 -16.02 0.77 -4.77
N PRO A 13 -16.55 1.93 -5.14
CA PRO A 13 -15.73 3.13 -5.33
C PRO A 13 -15.18 3.61 -3.97
N LEU A 14 -13.88 3.86 -3.91
CA LEU A 14 -13.20 4.54 -2.81
C LEU A 14 -13.02 6.03 -3.13
N THR A 15 -12.72 6.32 -4.39
CA THR A 15 -12.73 7.67 -4.96
C THR A 15 -13.41 7.63 -6.34
N LYS A 16 -13.31 8.71 -7.12
CA LYS A 16 -13.77 8.73 -8.52
C LYS A 16 -12.98 7.76 -9.40
N THR A 17 -11.75 7.42 -9.03
CA THR A 17 -10.82 6.64 -9.85
C THR A 17 -10.26 5.42 -9.14
N VAL A 18 -10.39 5.29 -7.82
CA VAL A 18 -9.92 4.14 -7.06
C VAL A 18 -11.10 3.29 -6.60
N TYR A 19 -10.99 1.97 -6.77
CA TYR A 19 -12.00 1.00 -6.39
C TYR A 19 -11.43 -0.03 -5.43
N ARG A 20 -12.17 -0.34 -4.37
CA ARG A 20 -11.94 -1.53 -3.55
C ARG A 20 -12.54 -2.72 -4.26
N VAL A 21 -11.76 -3.78 -4.42
CA VAL A 21 -12.20 -5.08 -4.93
C VAL A 21 -12.03 -6.09 -3.82
N ASP A 22 -13.12 -6.75 -3.46
CA ASP A 22 -13.17 -7.84 -2.50
C ASP A 22 -13.25 -9.17 -3.26
N LEU A 23 -12.28 -10.07 -3.03
CA LEU A 23 -12.18 -11.38 -3.68
C LEU A 23 -12.19 -12.51 -2.63
N THR A 24 -12.88 -13.60 -2.95
CA THR A 24 -12.80 -14.86 -2.18
C THR A 24 -12.06 -15.90 -3.01
N PRO A 25 -10.88 -16.38 -2.59
CA PRO A 25 -10.17 -17.41 -3.35
C PRO A 25 -10.79 -18.80 -3.11
N ASP A 26 -10.85 -19.63 -4.16
CA ASP A 26 -11.38 -21.01 -4.08
C ASP A 26 -10.53 -21.89 -3.12
N VAL A 27 -9.26 -21.51 -2.91
CA VAL A 27 -8.34 -22.09 -1.93
C VAL A 27 -7.63 -20.94 -1.22
N SER A 28 -7.51 -21.00 0.11
CA SER A 28 -6.79 -19.98 0.89
C SER A 28 -5.39 -19.73 0.30
N LEU A 29 -5.08 -18.44 0.12
CA LEU A 29 -3.79 -18.00 -0.39
C LEU A 29 -2.85 -17.76 0.79
N ASP A 30 -1.73 -18.47 0.83
CA ASP A 30 -0.66 -18.13 1.76
C ASP A 30 0.16 -16.96 1.18
N PHE A 31 0.26 -15.87 1.93
CA PHE A 31 1.02 -14.67 1.55
C PHE A 31 1.50 -13.93 2.80
N GLN A 32 2.53 -13.11 2.62
CA GLN A 32 3.02 -12.20 3.66
C GLN A 32 2.52 -10.77 3.41
N SER A 33 2.24 -10.01 4.46
CA SER A 33 1.86 -8.60 4.33
C SER A 33 2.96 -7.79 3.64
N GLY A 34 2.57 -7.05 2.61
CA GLY A 34 3.48 -6.40 1.66
C GLY A 34 3.55 -7.10 0.30
N GLN A 35 3.06 -8.33 0.17
CA GLN A 35 3.02 -9.03 -1.13
C GLN A 35 1.86 -8.58 -2.03
N TYR A 36 1.99 -8.92 -3.31
CA TYR A 36 1.01 -8.65 -4.34
C TYR A 36 0.54 -9.92 -5.06
N VAL A 37 -0.60 -9.80 -5.74
CA VAL A 37 -1.10 -10.80 -6.68
C VAL A 37 -0.85 -10.35 -8.10
N LEU A 38 -0.64 -11.31 -8.99
CA LEU A 38 -0.76 -11.09 -10.43
C LEU A 38 -2.16 -11.53 -10.86
N VAL A 39 -2.91 -10.62 -11.46
CA VAL A 39 -4.19 -10.91 -12.13
C VAL A 39 -3.92 -11.39 -13.55
N HIS A 40 -4.43 -12.57 -13.90
CA HIS A 40 -4.16 -13.21 -15.19
C HIS A 40 -5.18 -12.73 -16.22
N MET A 41 -4.74 -11.82 -17.10
CA MET A 41 -5.57 -11.26 -18.17
C MET A 41 -5.44 -12.07 -19.47
N ALA A 42 -4.28 -12.68 -19.69
CA ALA A 42 -4.00 -13.68 -20.72
C ALA A 42 -2.79 -14.52 -20.28
N GLU A 43 -2.33 -15.46 -21.12
CA GLU A 43 -1.13 -16.27 -20.83
C GLU A 43 0.11 -15.40 -20.54
N ASP A 44 0.31 -14.37 -21.38
CA ASP A 44 1.44 -13.43 -21.31
C ASP A 44 1.08 -12.06 -20.69
N ASP A 45 -0.17 -11.87 -20.24
CA ASP A 45 -0.62 -10.62 -19.62
C ASP A 45 -1.02 -10.85 -18.17
N LYS A 46 -0.11 -10.47 -17.27
CA LYS A 46 -0.23 -10.63 -15.82
C LYS A 46 0.00 -9.30 -15.13
N ARG A 47 -1.02 -8.82 -14.41
CA ARG A 47 -1.08 -7.45 -13.89
C ARG A 47 -0.92 -7.41 -12.37
N PRO A 48 0.09 -6.72 -11.81
CA PRO A 48 0.35 -6.73 -10.38
C PRO A 48 -0.59 -5.80 -9.60
N PHE A 49 -1.13 -6.29 -8.49
CA PHE A 49 -1.88 -5.49 -7.51
C PHE A 49 -1.52 -5.90 -6.08
N SER A 50 -1.05 -4.97 -5.27
CA SER A 50 -0.75 -5.21 -3.86
C SER A 50 -2.00 -5.63 -3.10
N ILE A 51 -1.85 -6.61 -2.22
CA ILE A 51 -2.91 -7.07 -1.33
C ILE A 51 -3.03 -6.03 -0.20
N ALA A 52 -4.23 -5.51 0.04
CA ALA A 52 -4.50 -4.46 1.03
C ALA A 52 -4.82 -5.02 2.42
N ASN A 53 -5.48 -6.19 2.51
CA ASN A 53 -5.72 -6.85 3.79
C ASN A 53 -4.42 -7.50 4.32
N ALA A 54 -4.38 -7.70 5.64
CA ALA A 54 -3.26 -8.32 6.32
C ALA A 54 -3.23 -9.84 6.10
N ALA A 55 -2.04 -10.44 6.15
CA ALA A 55 -1.83 -11.87 5.94
C ALA A 55 -2.61 -12.78 6.91
N HIS A 56 -2.94 -12.31 8.12
CA HIS A 56 -3.78 -13.08 9.04
C HIS A 56 -5.25 -13.22 8.59
N ASP A 57 -5.70 -12.42 7.62
CA ASP A 57 -7.05 -12.46 7.02
C ASP A 57 -7.00 -13.09 5.61
N ASN A 58 -6.43 -14.30 5.51
CA ASN A 58 -6.11 -14.93 4.21
C ASN A 58 -7.26 -15.67 3.52
N ASN A 59 -8.49 -15.60 4.07
CA ASN A 59 -9.70 -16.14 3.44
C ASN A 59 -10.36 -15.16 2.47
N ARG A 60 -9.82 -13.94 2.37
CA ARG A 60 -10.22 -12.92 1.41
C ARG A 60 -9.01 -12.17 0.89
N LEU A 61 -9.19 -11.49 -0.24
CA LEU A 61 -8.23 -10.54 -0.77
C LEU A 61 -8.94 -9.21 -1.02
N GLU A 62 -8.40 -8.15 -0.45
CA GLU A 62 -8.81 -6.77 -0.70
C GLU A 62 -7.75 -6.13 -1.60
N LEU A 63 -8.17 -5.57 -2.74
CA LEU A 63 -7.29 -4.82 -3.65
C LEU A 63 -7.81 -3.40 -3.81
N HIS A 64 -6.93 -2.40 -3.85
CA HIS A 64 -7.31 -1.05 -4.28
C HIS A 64 -6.77 -0.80 -5.69
N ILE A 65 -7.68 -0.74 -6.66
CA ILE A 65 -7.34 -0.62 -8.08
C ILE A 65 -7.66 0.81 -8.54
N GLY A 66 -6.60 1.54 -8.93
CA GLY A 66 -6.71 2.88 -9.52
C GLY A 66 -6.90 2.81 -11.03
N ALA A 67 -8.08 3.16 -11.51
CA ALA A 67 -8.46 3.25 -12.92
C ALA A 67 -8.73 4.71 -13.31
N GLU A 68 -7.67 5.51 -13.42
CA GLU A 68 -7.77 6.86 -13.96
C GLU A 68 -8.20 6.85 -15.43
N PRO A 69 -8.94 7.87 -15.90
CA PRO A 69 -9.26 8.01 -17.33
C PRO A 69 -7.99 7.95 -18.19
N GLY A 70 -7.96 7.03 -19.15
CA GLY A 70 -6.78 6.78 -20.00
C GLY A 70 -5.84 5.68 -19.50
N ASN A 71 -6.03 5.15 -18.29
CA ASN A 71 -5.36 3.93 -17.83
C ASN A 71 -6.20 2.69 -18.14
N SER A 72 -6.07 2.17 -19.38
CA SER A 72 -6.76 0.93 -19.76
C SER A 72 -6.24 -0.28 -18.98
N TYR A 73 -4.99 -0.25 -18.50
CA TYR A 73 -4.36 -1.38 -17.82
C TYR A 73 -5.08 -1.79 -16.52
N ALA A 74 -5.41 -0.84 -15.65
CA ALA A 74 -6.19 -1.13 -14.44
C ALA A 74 -7.69 -1.20 -14.73
N GLY A 75 -8.19 -0.37 -15.66
CA GLY A 75 -9.61 -0.32 -16.03
C GLY A 75 -10.13 -1.63 -16.64
N GLU A 76 -9.35 -2.27 -17.51
CA GLU A 76 -9.69 -3.56 -18.13
C GLU A 76 -9.80 -4.69 -17.09
N VAL A 77 -8.98 -4.65 -16.03
CA VAL A 77 -9.05 -5.63 -14.93
C VAL A 77 -10.38 -5.48 -14.20
N LEU A 78 -10.75 -4.23 -13.84
CA LEU A 78 -12.03 -3.96 -13.20
C LEU A 78 -13.21 -4.37 -14.08
N GLU A 79 -13.15 -4.06 -15.37
CA GLU A 79 -14.22 -4.41 -16.30
C GLU A 79 -14.39 -5.93 -16.42
N ARG A 80 -13.28 -6.67 -16.52
CA ARG A 80 -13.32 -8.13 -16.50
C ARG A 80 -13.94 -8.66 -15.22
N MET A 81 -13.51 -8.17 -14.05
CA MET A 81 -14.08 -8.58 -12.76
C MET A 81 -15.58 -8.28 -12.68
N ARG A 82 -16.05 -7.18 -13.28
CA ARG A 82 -17.48 -6.84 -13.34
C ARG A 82 -18.28 -7.79 -14.22
N GLN A 83 -17.74 -8.16 -15.38
CA GLN A 83 -18.41 -9.01 -16.37
C GLN A 83 -18.40 -10.48 -15.96
N GLU A 84 -17.22 -11.01 -15.60
CA GLU A 84 -17.02 -12.44 -15.38
C GLU A 84 -17.38 -12.88 -13.96
N LYS A 85 -17.41 -11.96 -12.99
CA LYS A 85 -17.64 -12.22 -11.55
C LYS A 85 -16.63 -13.18 -10.91
N ALA A 86 -15.64 -13.65 -11.64
CA ALA A 86 -14.52 -14.43 -11.14
C ALA A 86 -13.27 -14.03 -11.91
N ILE A 87 -12.11 -14.28 -11.33
CA ILE A 87 -10.82 -13.98 -11.95
C ILE A 87 -9.79 -15.03 -11.54
N PHE A 88 -8.78 -15.22 -12.38
CA PHE A 88 -7.62 -16.04 -12.00
C PHE A 88 -6.47 -15.16 -11.57
N ILE A 89 -5.81 -15.56 -10.50
CA ILE A 89 -4.63 -14.89 -9.96
C ILE A 89 -3.52 -15.88 -9.67
N SER A 90 -2.32 -15.35 -9.44
CA SER A 90 -1.29 -16.04 -8.66
C SER A 90 -0.81 -15.07 -7.59
N GLY A 91 -0.76 -15.49 -6.33
CA GLY A 91 -0.34 -14.65 -5.20
C GLY A 91 0.99 -15.09 -4.59
N GLY A 92 1.47 -14.35 -3.60
CA GLY A 92 2.75 -14.59 -2.95
C GLY A 92 3.94 -13.99 -3.70
N HIS A 93 3.71 -12.96 -4.53
CA HIS A 93 4.76 -12.24 -5.26
C HIS A 93 5.24 -11.02 -4.46
N GLY A 94 6.48 -10.60 -4.71
CA GLY A 94 7.13 -9.51 -3.98
C GLY A 94 7.94 -10.01 -2.79
N GLN A 95 9.05 -9.31 -2.53
CA GLN A 95 9.98 -9.61 -1.43
C GLN A 95 9.98 -8.52 -0.36
N ALA A 96 9.32 -7.39 -0.61
CA ALA A 96 9.22 -6.26 0.31
C ALA A 96 8.16 -6.53 1.39
N THR A 97 8.38 -7.51 2.26
CA THR A 97 7.40 -7.94 3.24
C THR A 97 7.71 -7.41 4.63
N LEU A 98 6.70 -7.35 5.50
CA LEU A 98 6.88 -6.97 6.91
C LEU A 98 7.97 -7.84 7.55
N GLN A 99 8.95 -7.19 8.18
CA GLN A 99 10.03 -7.86 8.90
C GLN A 99 9.64 -8.05 10.37
N ASP A 100 10.03 -9.18 10.93
CA ASP A 100 9.87 -9.46 12.36
C ASP A 100 10.72 -8.51 13.23
N GLY A 101 10.31 -8.37 14.49
CA GLY A 101 11.01 -7.58 15.50
C GLY A 101 10.33 -6.26 15.86
N ASP A 102 11.07 -5.44 16.59
CA ASP A 102 10.54 -4.26 17.29
C ASP A 102 11.09 -2.93 16.76
N THR A 103 11.93 -2.97 15.73
CA THR A 103 12.51 -1.76 15.11
C THR A 103 11.40 -0.80 14.69
N PRO A 104 11.41 0.48 15.09
CA PRO A 104 10.40 1.44 14.68
C PRO A 104 10.24 1.49 13.16
N MET A 105 9.00 1.67 12.68
CA MET A 105 8.68 1.62 11.26
C MET A 105 8.12 2.94 10.75
N ILE A 106 8.56 3.31 9.55
CA ILE A 106 7.95 4.37 8.75
C ILE A 106 7.32 3.72 7.52
N LEU A 107 6.01 3.91 7.36
CA LEU A 107 5.26 3.49 6.18
C LEU A 107 5.03 4.71 5.30
N VAL A 108 5.39 4.64 4.03
CA VAL A 108 5.29 5.75 3.07
C VAL A 108 4.45 5.32 1.87
N ALA A 109 3.24 5.88 1.77
CA ALA A 109 2.32 5.61 0.67
C ALA A 109 2.17 6.83 -0.23
N GLY A 110 2.30 6.64 -1.54
CA GLY A 110 1.82 7.57 -2.55
C GLY A 110 0.62 7.00 -3.31
N GLY A 111 -0.54 7.68 -3.27
CA GLY A 111 -1.75 7.24 -3.97
C GLY A 111 -2.18 5.81 -3.57
N THR A 112 -2.37 4.93 -4.56
CA THR A 112 -2.75 3.51 -4.33
C THR A 112 -1.63 2.64 -3.75
N GLY A 113 -0.41 3.17 -3.59
CA GLY A 113 0.62 2.54 -2.74
C GLY A 113 0.14 2.29 -1.30
N PHE A 114 -0.96 2.93 -0.91
CA PHE A 114 -1.66 2.68 0.35
C PHE A 114 -1.98 1.21 0.59
N SER A 115 -2.39 0.42 -0.41
CA SER A 115 -2.72 -1.01 -0.24
C SER A 115 -1.56 -1.77 0.42
N TYR A 116 -0.35 -1.60 -0.11
CA TYR A 116 0.87 -2.20 0.42
C TYR A 116 1.13 -1.79 1.87
N THR A 117 1.11 -0.49 2.16
CA THR A 117 1.38 0.01 3.51
C THR A 117 0.28 -0.38 4.50
N TYR A 118 -0.98 -0.47 4.05
CA TYR A 118 -2.12 -0.80 4.89
C TYR A 118 -2.07 -2.27 5.31
N SER A 119 -1.71 -3.18 4.39
CA SER A 119 -1.50 -4.59 4.72
C SER A 119 -0.41 -4.78 5.77
N ILE A 120 0.71 -4.06 5.64
CA ILE A 120 1.82 -4.06 6.60
C ILE A 120 1.39 -3.48 7.95
N LEU A 121 0.71 -2.33 7.95
CA LEU A 121 0.20 -1.68 9.16
C LEU A 121 -0.70 -2.63 9.95
N MET A 122 -1.73 -3.16 9.30
CA MET A 122 -2.73 -4.01 9.97
C MET A 122 -2.13 -5.31 10.50
N GLN A 123 -1.15 -5.89 9.80
CA GLN A 123 -0.43 -7.06 10.30
C GLN A 123 0.48 -6.70 11.48
N SER A 124 1.21 -5.59 11.42
CA SER A 124 2.08 -5.17 12.51
C SER A 124 1.29 -4.86 13.78
N LEU A 125 0.17 -4.15 13.68
CA LEU A 125 -0.69 -3.88 14.85
C LEU A 125 -1.24 -5.16 15.47
N LYS A 126 -1.46 -6.21 14.66
CA LYS A 126 -1.93 -7.51 15.14
C LYS A 126 -0.82 -8.30 15.86
N VAL A 127 0.39 -8.31 15.32
CA VAL A 127 1.52 -9.12 15.83
C VAL A 127 2.23 -8.41 16.99
N ASN A 128 2.46 -7.12 16.88
CA ASN A 128 3.06 -6.29 17.93
C ASN A 128 2.32 -4.94 18.03
N PRO A 129 1.30 -4.83 18.90
CA PRO A 129 0.51 -3.61 19.07
C PRO A 129 1.30 -2.44 19.69
N ASN A 130 2.50 -2.69 20.23
CA ASN A 130 3.35 -1.67 20.88
C ASN A 130 4.51 -1.20 19.99
N ARG A 131 4.67 -1.76 18.78
CA ARG A 131 5.68 -1.30 17.83
C ARG A 131 5.40 0.14 17.44
N GLU A 132 6.41 0.98 17.44
CA GLU A 132 6.29 2.37 16.97
C GLU A 132 6.13 2.39 15.45
N ILE A 133 5.05 2.99 14.97
CA ILE A 133 4.71 3.06 13.55
C ILE A 133 4.29 4.47 13.19
N THR A 134 4.94 5.05 12.18
CA THR A 134 4.48 6.30 11.56
C THR A 134 4.06 6.03 10.11
N LEU A 135 2.79 6.23 9.79
CA LEU A 135 2.26 6.16 8.42
C LEU A 135 2.16 7.55 7.81
N TYR A 136 2.92 7.79 6.74
CA TYR A 136 2.77 8.93 5.85
C TYR A 136 1.98 8.51 4.61
N TRP A 137 0.89 9.22 4.31
CA TRP A 137 0.13 8.96 3.08
C TRP A 137 -0.07 10.24 2.27
N GLY A 138 0.53 10.25 1.08
CA GLY A 138 0.50 11.34 0.11
C GLY A 138 -0.60 11.18 -0.94
N GLY A 139 -1.36 12.25 -1.17
CA GLY A 139 -2.34 12.38 -2.24
C GLY A 139 -2.30 13.78 -2.88
N LYS A 140 -2.83 13.93 -4.09
CA LYS A 140 -2.90 15.25 -4.73
C LYS A 140 -3.91 16.13 -4.01
N HIS A 141 -5.05 15.55 -3.66
CA HIS A 141 -6.13 16.19 -2.92
C HIS A 141 -6.49 15.35 -1.68
N LEU A 142 -7.15 15.97 -0.71
CA LEU A 142 -7.61 15.25 0.48
C LEU A 142 -8.57 14.09 0.13
N GLU A 143 -9.38 14.24 -0.93
CA GLU A 143 -10.27 13.17 -1.41
C GLU A 143 -9.54 11.92 -1.94
N ASP A 144 -8.25 12.04 -2.27
CA ASP A 144 -7.43 10.90 -2.68
C ASP A 144 -7.02 10.03 -1.48
N LEU A 145 -7.07 10.58 -0.26
CA LEU A 145 -6.80 9.87 0.99
C LEU A 145 -8.08 9.18 1.47
N TYR A 146 -8.56 8.21 0.70
CA TYR A 146 -9.90 7.62 0.87
C TYR A 146 -10.15 6.89 2.21
N TYR A 147 -9.11 6.51 2.96
CA TYR A 147 -9.20 5.96 4.33
C TYR A 147 -8.79 6.96 5.41
N HIS A 148 -8.77 8.26 5.10
CA HIS A 148 -8.26 9.30 6.00
C HIS A 148 -8.96 9.32 7.36
N LYS A 149 -10.30 9.20 7.39
CA LYS A 149 -11.07 9.21 8.65
C LYS A 149 -10.86 7.94 9.45
N GLU A 150 -10.78 6.81 8.77
CA GLU A 150 -10.52 5.49 9.32
C GLU A 150 -9.14 5.44 9.97
N LEU A 151 -8.11 6.01 9.34
CA LEU A 151 -6.76 6.07 9.88
C LEU A 151 -6.64 7.04 11.06
N ILE A 152 -7.36 8.16 11.06
CA ILE A 152 -7.47 9.03 12.25
C ILE A 152 -8.06 8.24 13.42
N SER A 153 -9.17 7.54 13.18
CA SER A 153 -9.79 6.72 14.21
C SER A 153 -8.85 5.60 14.68
N LEU A 154 -8.17 4.92 13.76
CA LEU A 154 -7.23 3.85 14.07
C LEU A 154 -6.07 4.37 14.94
N ALA A 155 -5.45 5.49 14.58
CA ALA A 155 -4.38 6.11 15.36
C ALA A 155 -4.85 6.52 16.77
N ALA A 156 -6.09 6.99 16.92
CA ALA A 156 -6.66 7.31 18.23
C ALA A 156 -6.80 6.09 19.17
N HIS A 157 -6.92 4.88 18.61
CA HIS A 157 -7.01 3.63 19.38
C HIS A 157 -5.65 2.94 19.59
N HIS A 158 -4.59 3.38 18.90
CA HIS A 158 -3.27 2.78 18.95
C HIS A 158 -2.22 3.85 19.31
N PRO A 159 -1.80 3.96 20.59
CA PRO A 159 -0.96 5.07 21.05
C PRO A 159 0.46 5.10 20.41
N HIS A 160 0.91 3.99 19.84
CA HIS A 160 2.19 3.89 19.12
C HIS A 160 2.06 4.07 17.60
N LEU A 161 0.84 4.34 17.10
CA LEU A 161 0.58 4.65 15.70
C LEU A 161 0.42 6.16 15.51
N THR A 162 1.29 6.73 14.70
CA THR A 162 1.15 8.11 14.21
C THR A 162 0.74 8.09 12.74
N TYR A 163 -0.36 8.76 12.39
CA TYR A 163 -0.79 8.93 11.00
C TYR A 163 -0.60 10.37 10.55
N ILE A 164 0.12 10.55 9.43
CA ILE A 164 0.47 11.85 8.86
C ILE A 164 -0.06 11.94 7.42
N PRO A 165 -1.23 12.57 7.21
CA PRO A 165 -1.74 12.86 5.87
C PRO A 165 -0.91 13.97 5.21
N VAL A 166 -0.52 13.77 3.95
CA VAL A 166 0.22 14.76 3.15
C VAL A 166 -0.55 15.08 1.88
N VAL A 167 -0.91 16.34 1.67
CA VAL A 167 -1.73 16.77 0.53
C VAL A 167 -0.95 17.77 -0.33
N GLU A 168 -0.78 17.49 -1.62
CA GLU A 168 -0.03 18.37 -2.53
C GLU A 168 -0.80 19.67 -2.80
N ASN A 169 -2.03 19.57 -3.27
CA ASN A 169 -2.92 20.68 -3.60
C ASN A 169 -3.90 20.93 -2.45
N ALA A 170 -3.33 21.19 -1.27
CA ALA A 170 -4.10 21.44 -0.07
C ALA A 170 -4.84 22.78 -0.14
N ALA A 171 -6.06 22.84 0.40
CA ALA A 171 -6.76 24.09 0.62
C ALA A 171 -6.02 24.96 1.66
N ASP A 172 -6.34 26.24 1.71
CA ASP A 172 -5.69 27.18 2.64
C ASP A 172 -5.91 26.79 4.10
N ASP A 173 -7.09 26.26 4.42
CA ASP A 173 -7.54 25.78 5.72
C ASP A 173 -7.08 24.35 6.07
N TRP A 174 -6.23 23.73 5.26
CA TRP A 174 -5.64 22.44 5.59
C TRP A 174 -4.52 22.58 6.63
N ASP A 175 -4.77 22.01 7.81
CA ASP A 175 -3.85 22.01 8.95
C ASP A 175 -2.81 20.87 8.93
N GLY A 176 -2.92 19.94 7.98
CA GLY A 176 -1.97 18.83 7.83
C GLY A 176 -0.73 19.18 7.01
N ARG A 177 0.07 18.18 6.66
CA ARG A 177 1.28 18.39 5.83
C ARG A 177 0.88 18.75 4.40
N LYS A 178 1.63 19.70 3.81
CA LYS A 178 1.49 20.12 2.41
C LYS A 178 2.71 19.64 1.61
N GLY A 179 2.50 19.29 0.34
CA GLY A 179 3.59 18.92 -0.58
C GLY A 179 3.77 17.40 -0.73
N TRP A 180 5.02 16.96 -0.93
CA TRP A 180 5.32 15.55 -1.22
C TRP A 180 5.59 14.71 0.02
N VAL A 181 5.13 13.46 -0.01
CA VAL A 181 5.15 12.56 1.15
C VAL A 181 6.57 12.27 1.67
N HIS A 182 7.55 12.06 0.79
CA HIS A 182 8.94 11.78 1.18
C HIS A 182 9.61 13.02 1.80
N HIS A 183 9.27 14.23 1.35
CA HIS A 183 9.73 15.47 2.00
C HIS A 183 9.16 15.62 3.42
N ALA A 184 7.93 15.17 3.67
CA ALA A 184 7.37 15.20 5.02
C ALA A 184 8.16 14.30 5.98
N VAL A 185 8.61 13.11 5.52
CA VAL A 185 9.51 12.24 6.29
C VAL A 185 10.84 12.95 6.58
N LEU A 186 11.46 13.57 5.57
CA LEU A 186 12.73 14.29 5.72
C LEU A 186 12.62 15.51 6.65
N ALA A 187 11.44 16.10 6.78
CA ALA A 187 11.22 17.20 7.72
C ALA A 187 11.15 16.70 9.18
N ASP A 188 10.70 15.47 9.39
CA ASP A 188 10.47 14.89 10.72
C ASP A 188 11.67 14.12 11.25
N TYR A 189 12.46 13.53 10.35
CA TYR A 189 13.56 12.64 10.70
C TYR A 189 14.89 13.18 10.18
N ALA A 190 15.70 13.72 11.07
CA ALA A 190 17.08 14.11 10.76
C ALA A 190 18.02 12.90 10.56
N ASP A 191 17.66 11.75 11.13
CA ASP A 191 18.39 10.47 11.06
C ASP A 191 17.39 9.32 10.91
N LEU A 192 17.64 8.44 9.94
CA LEU A 192 16.85 7.27 9.60
C LEU A 192 17.58 5.94 9.87
N SER A 193 18.77 5.97 10.46
CA SER A 193 19.58 4.76 10.73
C SER A 193 18.92 3.77 11.71
N GLY A 194 18.02 4.25 12.57
CA GLY A 194 17.34 3.46 13.60
C GLY A 194 15.96 2.93 13.23
N VAL A 195 15.51 3.09 11.98
CA VAL A 195 14.14 2.72 11.55
C VAL A 195 14.16 1.77 10.35
N GLN A 196 13.04 1.07 10.16
CA GLN A 196 12.72 0.39 8.91
C GLN A 196 11.73 1.24 8.11
N VAL A 197 11.96 1.40 6.80
CA VAL A 197 11.11 2.17 5.90
C VAL A 197 10.47 1.26 4.88
N TYR A 198 9.14 1.29 4.80
CA TYR A 198 8.35 0.56 3.82
C TYR A 198 7.66 1.56 2.90
N ILE A 199 7.93 1.50 1.60
CA ILE A 199 7.48 2.52 0.64
C ILE A 199 6.83 1.91 -0.59
N ALA A 200 5.67 2.47 -0.96
CA ALA A 200 4.98 2.13 -2.19
C ALA A 200 4.34 3.36 -2.82
N GLY A 201 4.38 3.41 -4.14
CA GLY A 201 3.87 4.50 -4.95
C GLY A 201 4.49 4.46 -6.34
N ARG A 202 4.46 5.58 -7.05
CA ARG A 202 5.13 5.67 -8.34
C ARG A 202 6.64 5.47 -8.20
N PHE A 203 7.27 4.83 -9.19
CA PHE A 203 8.68 4.45 -9.14
C PHE A 203 9.62 5.66 -9.13
N ASP A 204 9.23 6.77 -9.77
CA ASP A 204 9.95 8.05 -9.72
C ASP A 204 10.06 8.57 -8.27
N MET A 205 8.96 8.53 -7.52
CA MET A 205 8.90 8.91 -6.11
C MET A 205 9.73 7.97 -5.23
N ALA A 206 9.57 6.64 -5.40
CA ALA A 206 10.32 5.66 -4.61
C ALA A 206 11.84 5.76 -4.83
N LYS A 207 12.27 6.07 -6.06
CA LYS A 207 13.68 6.29 -6.39
C LYS A 207 14.26 7.50 -5.67
N VAL A 208 13.58 8.65 -5.76
CA VAL A 208 14.03 9.89 -5.10
C VAL A 208 14.07 9.70 -3.59
N ALA A 209 13.00 9.12 -3.01
CA ALA A 209 12.94 8.84 -1.58
C ALA A 209 14.09 7.94 -1.10
N ARG A 210 14.46 6.90 -1.87
CA ARG A 210 15.61 6.04 -1.55
C ARG A 210 16.90 6.85 -1.42
N ASP A 211 17.20 7.64 -2.44
CA ASP A 211 18.46 8.38 -2.51
C ASP A 211 18.52 9.40 -1.36
N ASP A 212 17.45 10.15 -1.12
CA ASP A 212 17.36 11.11 -0.01
C ASP A 212 17.42 10.44 1.38
N PHE A 213 16.79 9.28 1.55
CA PHE A 213 16.79 8.57 2.84
C PHE A 213 18.16 7.96 3.17
N PHE A 214 18.91 7.52 2.15
CA PHE A 214 20.29 7.08 2.34
C PHE A 214 21.19 8.23 2.78
N GLU A 215 20.98 9.45 2.28
CA GLU A 215 21.68 10.64 2.79
C GLU A 215 21.36 10.96 4.26
N ARG A 216 20.20 10.49 4.75
CA ARG A 216 19.79 10.55 6.18
C ARG A 216 20.16 9.31 6.97
N GLY A 217 21.03 8.45 6.46
CA GLY A 217 21.58 7.30 7.19
C GLY A 217 20.73 6.02 7.14
N LEU A 218 19.64 5.99 6.38
CA LEU A 218 18.90 4.74 6.14
C LEU A 218 19.80 3.73 5.42
N THR A 219 19.82 2.49 5.88
CA THR A 219 20.57 1.42 5.20
C THR A 219 19.70 0.73 4.16
N LYS A 220 20.35 0.10 3.17
CA LYS A 220 19.66 -0.67 2.13
C LYS A 220 18.85 -1.81 2.72
N GLU A 221 19.36 -2.45 3.77
CA GLU A 221 18.73 -3.58 4.46
C GLU A 221 17.45 -3.18 5.21
N ASN A 222 17.27 -1.88 5.49
CA ASN A 222 16.11 -1.34 6.20
C ASN A 222 15.16 -0.56 5.27
N LEU A 223 15.33 -0.67 3.96
CA LEU A 223 14.45 -0.05 2.97
C LEU A 223 13.72 -1.10 2.13
N PHE A 224 12.39 -1.11 2.22
CA PHE A 224 11.54 -2.11 1.59
C PHE A 224 10.53 -1.47 0.65
N GLY A 225 10.44 -1.97 -0.57
CA GLY A 225 9.43 -1.59 -1.54
C GLY A 225 9.65 -2.31 -2.85
N ASP A 226 8.58 -2.80 -3.50
CA ASP A 226 8.71 -3.59 -4.72
C ASP A 226 9.39 -2.83 -5.86
N ALA A 227 9.29 -1.49 -5.88
CA ALA A 227 9.98 -0.65 -6.85
C ALA A 227 11.49 -0.96 -6.92
N TYR A 228 12.13 -1.25 -5.77
CA TYR A 228 13.57 -1.50 -5.66
C TYR A 228 14.04 -2.83 -6.24
N ALA A 229 13.11 -3.73 -6.61
CA ALA A 229 13.45 -4.90 -7.41
C ALA A 229 13.67 -4.55 -8.90
N PHE A 230 13.28 -3.34 -9.32
CA PHE A 230 13.27 -2.91 -10.72
C PHE A 230 14.15 -1.67 -11.00
N ILE A 231 14.75 -1.04 -9.96
CA ILE A 231 15.54 0.20 -10.05
C ILE A 231 16.85 0.19 -9.24
#